data_AF-A0A9C9GES1-F1
#
_entry.id   AF-A0A9C9GES1-F1
#
_cell.length_a   1.000
_cell.length_b   1.000
_cell.length_c   1.000
_cell.angle_alpha   90.00
_cell.angle_beta   90.00
_cell.angle_gamma   90.00
#
_symmetry.space_group_name_H-M   'P 1'
#
loop_
_entity.id
_entity.type
_entity.pdbx_description
1 polymer ?
#
loop_
_entity_poly.entity_id
_entity_poly.type
_entity_poly.pdbx_seq_one_letter_code
_entity_poly.pdbx_strand_id
1 'polypeptide(L)'
;MIEIISSRQTRCEYGGGAAAAQAIIAEANKASGAIVRVEPDAFCSTVDRCEKPLIIARESRFIKTSYQYLTSYRGFIFFTRSSEPLLFKSTAEMVKTTRIWIPG
;
A
#
# COMPACT_ATOMS: atom_id res chain seq x y z
N MET A 1 4.09 13.35 37.03
CA MET A 1 2.83 13.79 36.41
C MET A 1 3.20 14.26 35.00
N ILE A 2 3.09 13.37 34.02
CA ILE A 2 3.67 13.54 32.68
C ILE A 2 2.52 13.86 31.73
N GLU A 3 2.52 15.08 31.18
CA GLU A 3 1.57 15.50 30.16
C GLU A 3 1.79 14.68 28.89
N ILE A 4 0.72 14.03 28.45
CA ILE A 4 0.66 13.24 27.24
C ILE A 4 0.63 14.20 26.05
N ILE A 5 1.74 14.21 25.31
CA ILE A 5 1.89 14.86 24.02
C ILE A 5 0.88 14.21 23.07
N SER A 6 -0.26 14.88 22.86
CA SER A 6 -1.30 14.48 21.91
C SER A 6 -0.76 14.62 20.49
N SER A 7 -0.19 13.53 20.02
CA SER A 7 0.35 13.29 18.69
C SER A 7 -0.73 13.51 17.62
N ARG A 8 -0.69 14.68 16.97
CA ARG A 8 -1.20 14.84 15.60
C ARG A 8 -0.32 14.03 14.66
N GLN A 9 -0.48 12.71 14.70
CA GLN A 9 0.08 11.81 13.70
C GLN A 9 -0.75 11.92 12.43
N THR A 10 -0.15 12.61 11.48
CA THR A 10 -0.47 12.74 10.07
C THR A 10 -0.79 11.36 9.49
N ARG A 11 -2.07 11.04 9.34
CA ARG A 11 -2.58 9.82 8.72
C ARG A 11 -2.30 9.90 7.23
N CYS A 12 -1.47 9.03 6.67
CA CYS A 12 -1.31 8.79 5.22
C CYS A 12 -1.68 10.02 4.35
N GLU A 13 -1.06 11.17 4.61
CA GLU A 13 -1.30 12.38 3.82
C GLU A 13 -0.33 12.33 2.66
N TYR A 14 -0.82 11.88 1.50
CA TYR A 14 -0.22 12.23 0.24
C TYR A 14 -0.49 13.72 0.03
N GLY A 15 0.52 14.55 0.30
CA GLY A 15 0.44 16.00 0.13
C GLY A 15 0.32 16.35 -1.35
N GLY A 16 -0.92 16.59 -1.80
CA GLY A 16 -1.18 17.06 -3.17
C GLY A 16 -2.67 17.09 -3.51
N GLY A 17 -3.37 18.16 -3.10
CA GLY A 17 -4.65 18.56 -3.69
C GLY A 17 -5.88 17.76 -3.23
N ALA A 18 -6.62 18.33 -2.28
CA ALA A 18 -7.98 17.95 -1.97
C ALA A 18 -8.94 18.26 -3.16
N ALA A 19 -8.94 17.44 -4.21
CA ALA A 19 -9.90 17.51 -5.32
C ALA A 19 -9.81 16.31 -6.30
N ALA A 20 -9.90 15.06 -5.85
CA ALA A 20 -10.07 13.91 -6.77
C ALA A 20 -10.71 12.68 -6.12
N ALA A 21 -11.69 12.85 -5.20
CA ALA A 21 -12.33 11.72 -4.53
C ALA A 21 -13.40 10.99 -5.39
N GLN A 22 -13.44 11.16 -6.71
CA GLN A 22 -14.50 10.62 -7.57
C GLN A 22 -13.99 10.14 -8.94
N ALA A 23 -12.90 9.36 -8.99
CA ALA A 23 -12.49 8.66 -10.23
C ALA A 23 -11.44 7.55 -10.01
N ILE A 24 -11.56 6.67 -9.00
CA ILE A 24 -10.54 5.59 -8.81
C ILE A 24 -11.19 4.24 -8.52
N ILE A 25 -12.15 3.83 -9.36
CA ILE A 25 -12.55 2.41 -9.48
C ILE A 25 -12.35 1.93 -10.95
N ALA A 26 -11.88 2.79 -11.85
CA ALA A 26 -11.95 2.56 -13.29
C ALA A 26 -10.72 1.86 -13.93
N GLU A 27 -9.59 1.70 -13.22
CA GLU A 27 -8.39 1.05 -13.79
C GLU A 27 -7.87 -0.12 -12.93
N ALA A 28 -8.72 -1.08 -12.63
CA ALA A 28 -8.26 -2.42 -12.23
C ALA A 28 -7.69 -3.15 -13.47
N ASN A 29 -6.50 -2.71 -13.92
CA ASN A 29 -5.85 -3.25 -15.09
C ASN A 29 -5.24 -4.63 -14.81
N LYS A 30 -5.90 -5.66 -15.35
CA LYS A 30 -5.47 -7.07 -15.45
C LYS A 30 -5.44 -7.83 -14.12
N ALA A 31 -6.55 -8.51 -13.83
CA ALA A 31 -6.58 -9.62 -12.88
C ALA A 31 -5.99 -10.87 -13.54
N SER A 32 -4.73 -11.21 -13.23
CA SER A 32 -4.20 -12.54 -13.53
C SER A 32 -4.64 -13.50 -12.42
N GLY A 33 -5.92 -13.89 -12.45
CA GLY A 33 -6.55 -14.70 -11.40
C GLY A 33 -6.86 -13.88 -10.14
N ALA A 34 -6.39 -14.34 -8.98
CA ALA A 34 -6.70 -13.72 -7.66
C ALA A 34 -5.86 -12.45 -7.35
N ILE A 35 -4.96 -12.03 -8.24
CA ILE A 35 -4.06 -10.88 -8.02
C ILE A 35 -4.66 -9.63 -8.67
N VAL A 36 -4.86 -8.59 -7.87
CA VAL A 36 -5.42 -7.30 -8.29
C VAL A 36 -4.33 -6.24 -8.19
N ARG A 37 -3.98 -5.64 -9.33
CA ARG A 37 -3.10 -4.46 -9.35
C ARG A 37 -3.90 -3.21 -9.07
N VAL A 38 -3.44 -2.39 -8.13
CA VAL A 38 -4.12 -1.17 -7.72
C VAL A 38 -3.12 -0.02 -7.55
N GLU A 39 -3.63 1.20 -7.67
CA GLU A 39 -2.89 2.42 -7.34
C GLU A 39 -2.53 2.47 -5.84
N PRO A 40 -1.45 3.18 -5.45
CA PRO A 40 -0.99 3.26 -4.08
C PRO A 40 -2.06 3.72 -3.08
N ASP A 41 -2.89 4.71 -3.43
CA ASP A 41 -3.96 5.22 -2.56
C ASP A 41 -5.06 4.18 -2.29
N ALA A 42 -5.42 3.43 -3.32
CA ALA A 42 -6.38 2.33 -3.20
C ALA A 42 -5.80 1.16 -2.39
N PHE A 43 -4.49 0.91 -2.50
CA PHE A 43 -3.79 -0.06 -1.67
C PHE A 43 -3.82 0.34 -0.20
N CYS A 44 -3.46 1.58 0.13
CA CYS A 44 -3.52 2.11 1.51
C CYS A 44 -4.94 2.02 2.08
N SER A 45 -5.95 2.37 1.28
CA SER A 45 -7.37 2.24 1.68
C SER A 45 -7.79 0.79 1.96
N THR A 46 -7.18 -0.18 1.28
CA THR A 46 -7.44 -1.62 1.50
C THR A 46 -6.74 -2.12 2.76
N VAL A 47 -5.46 -1.77 2.92
CA VAL A 47 -4.66 -2.06 4.12
C VAL A 47 -5.33 -1.50 5.38
N ASP A 48 -5.91 -0.31 5.28
CA ASP A 48 -6.56 0.36 6.40
C ASP A 48 -7.83 -0.34 6.90
N ARG A 49 -8.46 -1.16 6.05
CA ARG A 49 -9.62 -1.99 6.39
C ARG A 49 -9.22 -3.34 7.01
N CYS A 50 -7.93 -3.68 6.97
CA CYS A 50 -7.38 -4.84 7.66
C CYS A 50 -6.96 -4.44 9.07
N GLU A 51 -7.35 -5.25 10.06
CA GLU A 51 -6.95 -5.01 11.45
C GLU A 51 -5.44 -5.27 11.66
N LYS A 52 -4.97 -6.41 11.15
CA LYS A 52 -3.57 -6.86 11.19
C LYS A 52 -3.12 -7.30 9.79
N PRO A 53 -2.87 -6.35 8.87
CA PRO A 53 -2.46 -6.69 7.51
C PRO A 53 -1.04 -7.24 7.50
N LEU A 54 -0.83 -8.32 6.73
CA LEU A 54 0.49 -8.78 6.34
C LEU A 54 0.87 -8.08 5.02
N ILE A 55 1.95 -7.32 5.04
CA ILE A 55 2.44 -6.54 3.90
C ILE A 55 3.81 -7.07 3.51
N ILE A 56 3.91 -7.60 2.29
CA ILE A 56 5.18 -7.96 1.69
C ILE A 56 5.72 -6.74 0.95
N ALA A 57 6.90 -6.27 1.36
CA ALA A 57 7.55 -5.10 0.78
C ALA A 57 8.81 -5.50 0.02
N ARG A 58 8.98 -4.93 -1.17
CA ARG A 58 10.18 -5.10 -2.00
C ARG A 58 10.66 -3.75 -2.49
N GLU A 59 11.94 -3.49 -2.29
CA GLU A 59 12.60 -2.32 -2.83
C GLU A 59 13.40 -2.69 -4.10
N SER A 60 13.24 -1.90 -5.15
CA SER A 60 13.94 -2.03 -6.43
C SER A 60 14.82 -0.81 -6.66
N ARG A 61 16.10 -1.02 -6.96
CA ARG A 61 17.05 0.07 -7.25
C ARG A 61 17.76 -0.03 -8.60
N PHE A 62 17.22 -0.82 -9.54
CA PHE A 62 17.94 -1.16 -10.79
C PHE A 62 18.11 0.00 -11.79
N ILE A 63 17.19 0.98 -11.85
CA ILE A 63 17.30 2.18 -12.72
C ILE A 63 16.70 3.41 -12.02
N LYS A 64 15.49 3.24 -11.45
CA LYS A 64 14.82 4.19 -10.56
C LYS A 64 14.38 3.46 -9.30
N THR A 65 14.40 4.15 -8.17
CA THR A 65 13.87 3.60 -6.91
C THR A 65 12.39 3.32 -7.09
N SER A 66 12.00 2.07 -6.89
CA SER A 66 10.61 1.65 -6.97
C SER A 66 10.33 0.68 -5.83
N TYR A 67 9.30 1.00 -5.06
CA TYR A 67 8.77 0.21 -3.98
C TYR A 67 7.61 -0.61 -4.50
N GLN A 68 7.54 -1.87 -4.08
CA GLN A 68 6.46 -2.78 -4.46
C GLN A 68 5.90 -3.39 -3.20
N TYR A 69 4.58 -3.45 -3.14
CA TYR A 69 3.86 -3.92 -1.97
C TYR A 69 2.82 -4.95 -2.38
N LEU A 70 2.63 -5.92 -1.51
CA LEU A 70 1.65 -6.97 -1.70
C LEU A 70 0.96 -7.28 -0.36
N THR A 71 -0.36 -7.42 -0.39
CA THR A 71 -1.14 -7.80 0.80
C THR A 71 -2.31 -8.68 0.39
N SER A 72 -2.80 -9.49 1.31
CA SER A 72 -4.02 -10.28 1.10
C SER A 72 -5.21 -9.61 1.79
N TYR A 73 -6.33 -9.52 1.06
CA TYR A 73 -7.59 -9.05 1.62
C TYR A 73 -8.75 -9.84 1.00
N ARG A 74 -9.59 -10.44 1.85
CA ARG A 74 -10.82 -11.16 1.45
C ARG A 74 -10.59 -12.21 0.36
N GLY A 75 -9.46 -12.91 0.39
CA GLY A 75 -9.10 -13.96 -0.58
C GLY A 75 -8.47 -13.45 -1.88
N PHE A 76 -8.28 -12.13 -2.02
CA PHE A 76 -7.56 -11.53 -3.13
C PHE A 76 -6.20 -11.02 -2.69
N ILE A 77 -5.27 -10.96 -3.64
CA ILE A 77 -3.93 -10.44 -3.43
C ILE A 77 -3.84 -9.07 -4.10
N PHE A 78 -3.72 -8.02 -3.31
CA PHE A 78 -3.55 -6.67 -3.81
C PHE A 78 -2.07 -6.37 -3.99
N PHE A 79 -1.71 -5.86 -5.16
CA PHE A 79 -0.36 -5.48 -5.51
C PHE A 79 -0.32 -4.02 -5.95
N THR A 80 0.69 -3.28 -5.48
CA THR A 80 0.95 -1.92 -5.95
C THR A 80 2.44 -1.65 -6.14
N ARG A 81 2.75 -0.62 -6.94
CA ARG A 81 4.09 -0.06 -7.11
C ARG A 81 4.04 1.42 -6.81
N SER A 82 5.04 1.92 -6.08
CA SER A 82 5.20 3.34 -5.76
C SER A 82 6.64 3.77 -6.07
N SER A 83 6.83 5.03 -6.42
CA SER A 83 8.16 5.67 -6.50
C SER A 83 8.70 6.04 -5.12
N GLU A 84 7.82 6.17 -4.12
CA GLU A 84 8.12 6.59 -2.76
C GLU A 84 7.70 5.52 -1.74
N PRO A 85 8.38 5.42 -0.58
CA PRO A 85 8.03 4.45 0.44
C PRO A 85 6.66 4.78 1.06
N LEU A 86 5.74 3.81 1.04
CA LEU A 86 4.45 3.93 1.69
C LEU A 86 4.56 3.69 3.20
N LEU A 87 3.85 4.51 3.98
CA LEU A 87 3.74 4.37 5.43
C LEU A 87 2.44 3.66 5.78
N PHE A 88 2.55 2.65 6.63
CA PHE A 88 1.42 1.83 7.08
C PHE A 88 1.20 1.98 8.58
N LYS A 89 0.02 1.58 9.06
CA LYS A 89 -0.31 1.52 10.49
C LYS A 89 0.67 0.62 11.24
N SER A 90 0.93 0.91 12.52
CA SER A 90 1.84 0.11 13.37
C SER A 90 1.39 -1.34 13.57
N THR A 91 0.11 -1.64 13.32
CA THR A 91 -0.45 -3.00 13.38
C THR A 91 -0.14 -3.84 12.15
N ALA A 92 0.42 -3.23 11.10
CA ALA A 92 0.81 -3.94 9.88
C ALA A 92 2.10 -4.73 10.11
N GLU A 93 2.04 -6.03 9.86
CA GLU A 93 3.22 -6.88 9.83
C GLU A 93 3.92 -6.73 8.49
N MET A 94 5.22 -6.43 8.50
CA MET A 94 5.96 -6.15 7.28
C MET A 94 7.04 -7.19 7.03
N VAL A 95 6.92 -7.89 5.91
CA VAL A 95 7.89 -8.89 5.45
C VAL A 95 8.67 -8.32 4.27
N LYS A 96 9.98 -8.15 4.42
CA LYS A 96 10.84 -7.69 3.32
C LYS A 96 11.23 -8.86 2.44
N THR A 97 11.16 -8.69 1.12
CA THR A 97 11.63 -9.68 0.15
C THR A 97 12.55 -9.06 -0.91
N THR A 98 13.45 -9.88 -1.45
CA THR A 98 14.34 -9.50 -2.55
C THR A 98 13.60 -9.45 -3.88
N ARG A 99 12.57 -10.30 -4.05
CA ARG A 99 11.82 -10.42 -5.30
C ARG A 99 10.35 -10.76 -5.02
N ILE A 100 9.47 -10.04 -5.70
CA ILE A 100 8.05 -10.40 -5.83
C ILE A 100 7.88 -10.87 -7.28
N TRP A 101 7.46 -12.12 -7.46
CA TRP A 101 7.10 -12.66 -8.77
C TRP A 101 5.58 -12.73 -8.85
N ILE A 102 5.01 -12.08 -9.86
CA ILE A 102 3.59 -12.15 -10.15
C ILE A 102 3.46 -12.94 -11.46
N PRO A 103 2.70 -14.05 -11.47
CA PRO A 103 2.46 -14.80 -12.69
C PRO A 103 1.73 -13.91 -13.70
N GLY A 104 2.24 -13.88 -14.94
CA GLY A 104 1.67 -13.12 -16.05
C GLY A 104 2.72 -12.45 -16.93
#